data_AF-A0A669FA11-F1
#
_entry.id   AF-A0A669FA11-F1
#
_cell.length_a   1.000
_cell.length_b   1.000
_cell.length_c   1.000
_cell.angle_alpha   90.00
_cell.angle_beta   90.00
_cell.angle_gamma   90.00
#
_symmetry.space_group_name_H-M   'P 1'
#
loop_
_entity.id
_entity.type
_entity.pdbx_description
1 polymer ?
#
loop_
_entity_poly.entity_id
_entity_poly.type
_entity_poly.pdbx_seq_one_letter_code
_entity_poly.pdbx_strand_id
1 'polypeptide(L)'
;MSKIRKREDRVKLQRAEGGNTHHCCVPLCTAGGRFNKMLSFHCFPKDPELRAQWLMEIRRHGFTVTTSSRVCSRHFETGDIFVSSSGKRCLQPKVVPSLFHWNNFSKKTERPGVLEHRVKYETISGELDELRLQLGSYQSIQGLQRFATSPDDIRDYTSTFFELALNDSASQISNSDHLKADEKHWIT
;
A
#
# COMPACT_ATOMS: atom_id res chain seq x y z
N MET A 1 54.27 -6.59 7.45
CA MET A 1 52.93 -6.00 7.19
C MET A 1 51.96 -6.49 8.26
N SER A 2 51.85 -5.76 9.37
CA SER A 2 51.01 -6.14 10.51
C SER A 2 49.55 -5.73 10.24
N LYS A 3 48.66 -6.71 10.07
CA LYS A 3 47.24 -6.47 9.80
C LYS A 3 46.55 -6.02 11.09
N ILE A 4 46.30 -4.72 11.22
CA ILE A 4 45.47 -4.13 12.27
C ILE A 4 44.02 -4.60 12.05
N ARG A 5 43.53 -5.47 12.94
CA ARG A 5 42.10 -5.81 13.00
C ARG A 5 41.38 -4.65 13.68
N LYS A 6 40.57 -3.89 12.93
CA LYS A 6 39.67 -2.86 13.48
C LYS A 6 38.75 -3.53 14.49
N ARG A 7 38.81 -3.07 15.73
CA ARG A 7 37.91 -3.48 16.82
C ARG A 7 36.58 -2.79 16.55
N GLU A 8 35.55 -3.55 16.19
CA GLU A 8 34.20 -3.00 16.07
C GLU A 8 33.73 -2.56 17.45
N ASP A 9 33.41 -1.27 17.57
CA ASP A 9 32.92 -0.67 18.81
C ASP A 9 31.58 -1.29 19.19
N ARG A 10 31.65 -2.25 20.10
CA ARG A 10 30.47 -2.89 20.67
C ARG A 10 29.72 -1.87 21.50
N VAL A 11 28.67 -1.28 20.92
CA VAL A 11 27.75 -0.37 21.61
C VAL A 11 27.28 -1.07 22.90
N LYS A 12 27.75 -0.56 24.04
CA LYS A 12 27.37 -1.07 25.36
C LYS A 12 25.99 -0.54 25.69
N LEU A 13 24.95 -1.33 25.41
CA LEU A 13 23.59 -1.04 25.85
C LEU A 13 23.56 -1.00 27.38
N GLN A 14 23.30 0.18 27.95
CA GLN A 14 23.23 0.38 29.40
C GLN A 14 22.09 -0.45 29.99
N ARG A 15 22.34 -1.04 31.16
CA ARG A 15 21.35 -1.87 31.85
C ARG A 15 20.20 -0.98 32.31
N ALA A 16 19.01 -1.32 31.88
CA ALA A 16 17.78 -0.62 32.23
C ALA A 16 17.40 -0.94 33.69
N GLU A 17 17.57 0.01 34.62
CA GLU A 17 17.06 -0.14 35.99
C GLU A 17 15.53 -0.33 35.96
N GLY A 18 15.04 -1.39 36.61
CA GLY A 18 13.62 -1.78 36.66
C GLY A 18 13.06 -2.50 35.41
N GLY A 19 13.90 -2.92 34.45
CA GLY A 19 13.45 -3.57 33.22
C GLY A 19 13.04 -5.04 33.36
N ASN A 20 12.14 -5.49 32.48
CA ASN A 20 11.73 -6.88 32.36
C ASN A 20 12.96 -7.78 32.12
N THR A 21 13.16 -8.83 32.94
CA THR A 21 14.35 -9.70 32.81
C THR A 21 14.17 -10.86 31.85
N HIS A 22 13.03 -10.95 31.17
CA HIS A 22 12.72 -12.05 30.25
C HIS A 22 13.55 -11.98 28.95
N HIS A 23 13.76 -13.16 28.38
CA HIS A 23 14.37 -13.37 27.07
C HIS A 23 13.34 -13.96 26.12
N CYS A 24 13.40 -13.58 24.83
CA CYS A 24 12.51 -14.13 23.83
C CYS A 24 12.81 -15.61 23.59
N CYS A 25 11.78 -16.46 23.55
CA CYS A 25 11.94 -17.89 23.28
C CYS A 25 12.01 -18.25 21.78
N VAL A 26 11.77 -17.27 20.89
CA VAL A 26 11.78 -17.47 19.44
C VAL A 26 13.21 -17.71 18.94
N PRO A 27 13.46 -18.74 18.10
CA PRO A 27 14.77 -18.99 17.52
C PRO A 27 15.34 -17.76 16.81
N LEU A 28 16.66 -17.56 16.92
CA LEU A 28 17.39 -16.44 16.32
C LEU A 28 17.00 -15.04 16.84
N CYS A 29 16.11 -14.94 17.83
CA CYS A 29 15.78 -13.68 18.47
C CYS A 29 16.65 -13.45 19.72
N THR A 30 17.54 -12.46 19.66
CA THR A 30 18.42 -12.08 20.79
C THR A 30 17.79 -11.03 21.72
N ALA A 31 16.50 -10.73 21.55
CA ALA A 31 15.80 -9.73 22.34
C ALA A 31 15.69 -10.15 23.81
N GLY A 32 16.17 -9.29 24.71
CA GLY A 32 16.02 -9.42 26.16
C GLY A 32 15.61 -8.10 26.78
N GLY A 33 14.69 -8.13 27.74
CA GLY A 33 14.12 -6.90 28.31
C GLY A 33 15.11 -6.11 29.18
N ARG A 34 16.19 -6.76 29.63
CA ARG A 34 17.28 -6.13 30.42
C ARG A 34 17.99 -5.00 29.68
N PHE A 35 17.98 -5.04 28.35
CA PHE A 35 18.70 -4.11 27.49
C PHE A 35 17.77 -3.30 26.58
N ASN A 36 16.47 -3.60 26.59
CA ASN A 36 15.50 -2.95 25.71
C ASN A 36 14.15 -2.77 26.40
N LYS A 37 13.93 -1.58 26.98
CA LYS A 37 12.68 -1.22 27.67
C LYS A 37 11.50 -1.04 26.72
N MET A 38 11.74 -0.83 25.42
CA MET A 38 10.70 -0.63 24.41
C MET A 38 10.00 -1.93 24.02
N LEU A 39 10.59 -3.08 24.34
CA LEU A 39 10.01 -4.38 24.06
C LEU A 39 9.09 -4.84 25.18
N SER A 40 7.86 -5.20 24.81
CA SER A 40 6.98 -5.98 25.68
C SER A 40 7.20 -7.47 25.47
N PHE A 41 7.02 -8.25 26.54
CA PHE A 41 7.17 -9.70 26.54
C PHE A 41 5.84 -10.32 26.91
N HIS A 42 5.31 -11.14 26.01
CA HIS A 42 3.97 -11.70 26.08
C HIS A 42 4.02 -13.17 26.48
N CYS A 43 3.12 -13.56 27.37
CA CYS A 43 2.94 -14.94 27.78
C CYS A 43 2.29 -15.75 26.67
N PHE A 44 2.52 -17.06 26.67
CA PHE A 44 1.71 -17.95 25.86
C PHE A 44 0.24 -17.89 26.31
N PRO A 45 -0.70 -17.97 25.37
CA PRO A 45 -2.12 -17.94 25.68
C PRO A 45 -2.53 -19.17 26.52
N LYS A 46 -3.59 -18.99 27.32
CA LYS A 46 -4.19 -20.08 28.12
C LYS A 46 -4.96 -21.06 27.24
N ASP A 47 -5.52 -20.56 26.14
CA ASP A 47 -6.23 -21.37 25.15
C ASP A 47 -5.26 -22.37 24.49
N PRO A 48 -5.53 -23.69 24.58
CA PRO A 48 -4.66 -24.72 24.02
C PRO A 48 -4.53 -24.64 22.50
N GLU A 49 -5.58 -24.25 21.78
CA GLU A 49 -5.57 -24.18 20.32
C GLU A 49 -4.66 -23.04 19.83
N LEU A 50 -4.87 -21.83 20.34
CA LEU A 50 -4.00 -20.70 20.03
C LEU A 50 -2.56 -20.95 20.48
N ARG A 51 -2.37 -21.64 21.61
CA ARG A 51 -1.03 -22.02 22.09
C ARG A 51 -0.35 -23.01 21.13
N ALA A 52 -1.09 -23.95 20.57
CA ALA A 52 -0.58 -24.87 19.55
C ALA A 52 -0.20 -24.11 18.27
N GLN A 53 -1.01 -23.15 17.82
CA GLN A 53 -0.69 -22.28 16.69
C GLN A 53 0.61 -21.50 16.90
N TRP A 54 0.80 -20.91 18.09
CA TRP A 54 2.06 -20.24 18.42
C TRP A 54 3.26 -21.18 18.33
N LEU A 55 3.12 -22.42 18.79
CA LEU A 55 4.20 -23.41 18.73
C LEU A 55 4.54 -23.82 17.29
N MET A 56 3.52 -24.00 16.44
CA MET A 56 3.70 -24.27 15.02
C MET A 56 4.42 -23.12 14.32
N GLU A 57 4.00 -21.87 14.57
CA GLU A 57 4.61 -20.69 13.97
C GLU A 57 6.05 -20.49 14.42
N ILE A 58 6.38 -20.71 15.70
CA ILE A 58 7.73 -20.54 16.24
C ILE A 58 8.73 -21.58 15.70
N ARG A 59 8.25 -22.72 15.16
CA ARG A 59 9.05 -23.77 14.50
C ARG A 59 10.22 -24.30 15.35
N ARG A 60 10.04 -24.37 16.66
CA ARG A 60 11.08 -24.84 17.58
C ARG A 60 10.84 -26.30 17.96
N HIS A 61 11.66 -27.20 17.45
CA HIS A 61 11.57 -28.63 17.73
C HIS A 61 11.85 -28.94 19.22
N GLY A 62 11.06 -29.84 19.82
CA GLY A 62 11.24 -30.29 21.20
C GLY A 62 11.04 -29.19 22.27
N PHE A 63 10.37 -28.09 21.93
CA PHE A 63 10.17 -26.98 22.85
C PHE A 63 8.96 -27.20 23.74
N THR A 64 9.20 -27.23 25.06
CA THR A 64 8.13 -27.26 26.06
C THR A 64 7.88 -25.85 26.58
N VAL A 65 6.66 -25.34 26.39
CA VAL A 65 6.26 -24.03 26.90
C VAL A 65 6.19 -24.06 28.41
N THR A 66 7.04 -23.29 29.06
CA THR A 66 7.00 -23.04 30.51
C THR A 66 6.27 -21.74 30.85
N THR A 67 5.93 -21.53 32.12
CA THR A 67 5.32 -20.27 32.60
C THR A 67 6.22 -19.05 32.41
N SER A 68 7.54 -19.26 32.36
CA SER A 68 8.56 -18.23 32.11
C SER A 68 8.85 -17.99 30.63
N SER A 69 8.32 -18.83 29.74
CA SER A 69 8.50 -18.67 28.30
C SER A 69 7.73 -17.44 27.80
N ARG A 70 8.41 -16.58 27.05
CA ARG A 70 7.88 -15.30 26.57
C ARG A 70 8.28 -15.06 25.12
N VAL A 71 7.36 -14.47 24.36
CA VAL A 71 7.60 -13.97 23.01
C VAL A 71 7.64 -12.44 23.07
N CYS A 72 8.64 -11.81 22.47
CA CYS A 72 8.74 -10.34 22.47
C CYS A 72 7.83 -9.72 21.40
N SER A 73 7.50 -8.43 21.57
CA SER A 73 6.60 -7.69 20.68
C SER A 73 7.05 -7.60 19.22
N ARG A 74 8.32 -7.85 18.90
CA ARG A 74 8.84 -7.85 17.51
C ARG A 74 8.23 -8.93 16.62
N HIS A 75 7.62 -9.94 17.21
CA HIS A 75 7.02 -11.06 16.47
C HIS A 75 5.54 -10.83 16.14
N PHE A 76 4.97 -9.71 16.58
CA PHE A 76 3.58 -9.32 16.36
C PHE A 76 3.53 -7.99 15.63
N GLU A 77 2.44 -7.71 14.93
CA GLU A 77 2.26 -6.38 14.36
C GLU A 77 1.93 -5.36 15.44
N THR A 78 2.23 -4.10 15.15
CA THR A 78 1.91 -2.99 16.06
C THR A 78 0.41 -2.86 16.28
N GLY A 79 -0.42 -3.18 15.27
CA GLY A 79 -1.89 -3.20 15.38
C GLY A 79 -2.45 -4.33 16.25
N ASP A 80 -1.69 -5.43 16.39
CA ASP A 80 -2.08 -6.59 17.20
C ASP A 80 -1.86 -6.34 18.72
N ILE A 81 -1.16 -5.26 19.08
CA ILE A 81 -0.80 -4.92 20.47
C ILE A 81 -1.59 -3.69 20.90
N PHE A 82 -2.34 -3.81 22.00
CA PHE A 82 -3.05 -2.71 22.62
C PHE A 82 -2.59 -2.46 24.05
N VAL A 83 -2.85 -1.27 24.58
CA VAL A 83 -2.59 -0.93 25.98
C VAL A 83 -3.90 -1.11 26.76
N SER A 84 -3.88 -1.99 27.75
CA SER A 84 -4.99 -2.19 28.68
C SER A 84 -5.22 -0.95 29.54
N SER A 85 -6.40 -0.81 30.14
CA SER A 85 -6.72 0.23 31.13
C SER A 85 -5.72 0.30 32.29
N SER A 86 -5.03 -0.81 32.58
CA SER A 86 -3.95 -0.91 33.57
C SER A 86 -2.58 -0.41 33.09
N GLY A 87 -2.47 0.13 31.88
CA GLY A 87 -1.21 0.57 31.26
C GLY A 87 -0.32 -0.56 30.75
N LYS A 88 -0.76 -1.83 30.84
CA LYS A 88 0.00 -2.99 30.35
C LYS A 88 -0.25 -3.23 28.86
N ARG A 89 0.83 -3.51 28.11
CA ARG A 89 0.77 -3.90 26.70
C ARG A 89 0.30 -5.36 26.57
N CYS A 90 -0.84 -5.57 25.94
CA CYS A 90 -1.50 -6.86 25.74
C CYS A 90 -1.66 -7.15 24.25
N LEU A 91 -1.79 -8.43 23.89
CA LEU A 91 -2.11 -8.84 22.53
C LEU A 91 -3.62 -8.93 22.36
N GLN A 92 -4.12 -8.58 21.17
CA GLN A 92 -5.51 -8.82 20.82
C GLN A 92 -5.86 -10.32 20.92
N PRO A 93 -7.13 -10.66 21.16
CA PRO A 93 -7.57 -12.05 21.19
C PRO A 93 -7.25 -12.75 19.87
N LYS A 94 -6.85 -14.03 19.94
CA LYS A 94 -6.58 -14.89 18.76
C LYS A 94 -5.41 -14.46 17.87
N VAL A 95 -4.58 -13.51 18.31
CA VAL A 95 -3.36 -13.14 17.59
C VAL A 95 -2.31 -14.25 17.68
N VAL A 96 -1.68 -14.54 16.54
CA VAL A 96 -0.52 -15.43 16.43
C VAL A 96 0.73 -14.64 16.05
N PRO A 97 1.92 -15.02 16.55
CA PRO A 97 3.16 -14.40 16.13
C PRO A 97 3.40 -14.74 14.66
N SER A 98 3.72 -13.74 13.86
CA SER A 98 3.80 -13.86 12.42
C SER A 98 5.05 -13.21 11.83
N LEU A 99 5.87 -12.52 12.62
CA LEU A 99 7.05 -11.80 12.13
C LEU A 99 8.31 -12.51 12.60
N PHE A 100 9.02 -13.15 11.68
CA PHE A 100 10.16 -14.00 11.99
C PHE A 100 11.31 -13.81 11.02
N HIS A 101 12.48 -14.35 11.35
CA HIS A 101 13.63 -14.29 10.46
C HIS A 101 13.38 -15.04 9.15
N TRP A 102 12.69 -16.18 9.19
CA TRP A 102 12.41 -17.01 8.01
C TRP A 102 11.33 -16.47 7.07
N ASN A 103 10.61 -15.40 7.44
CA ASN A 103 9.69 -14.70 6.54
C ASN A 103 10.07 -13.24 6.33
N ASN A 104 11.33 -12.89 6.61
CA ASN A 104 11.85 -11.52 6.48
C ASN A 104 10.97 -10.49 7.21
N PHE A 105 10.38 -10.87 8.35
CA PHE A 105 9.45 -10.02 9.11
C PHE A 105 8.29 -9.48 8.27
N SER A 106 7.76 -10.28 7.35
CA SER A 106 6.61 -9.95 6.51
C SER A 106 5.52 -11.02 6.67
N LYS A 107 4.28 -10.60 6.88
CA LYS A 107 3.12 -11.52 6.81
C LYS A 107 2.99 -11.97 5.37
N LYS A 108 2.88 -13.28 5.14
CA LYS A 108 2.45 -13.78 3.85
C LYS A 108 1.02 -13.26 3.66
N THR A 109 0.82 -12.36 2.70
CA THR A 109 -0.53 -12.13 2.21
C THR A 109 -1.04 -13.49 1.75
N GLU A 110 -2.20 -13.90 2.24
CA GLU A 110 -2.81 -15.11 1.73
C GLU A 110 -2.92 -14.92 0.21
N ARG A 111 -2.28 -15.81 -0.55
CA ARG A 111 -2.60 -15.88 -1.98
C ARG A 111 -4.09 -16.18 -2.02
N PRO A 112 -4.92 -15.33 -2.64
CA PRO A 112 -6.34 -15.59 -2.75
C PRO A 112 -6.50 -17.04 -3.24
N GLY A 113 -7.34 -17.81 -2.56
CA GLY A 113 -7.52 -19.22 -2.89
C GLY A 113 -7.87 -19.37 -4.37
N VAL A 114 -7.56 -20.52 -4.99
CA VAL A 114 -7.87 -20.77 -6.42
C VAL A 114 -9.34 -20.46 -6.74
N LEU A 115 -10.25 -20.72 -5.79
CA LEU A 115 -11.67 -20.41 -5.90
C LEU A 115 -11.97 -18.90 -5.82
N GLU A 116 -11.32 -18.15 -4.94
CA GLU A 116 -11.47 -16.69 -4.85
C GLU A 116 -10.94 -15.99 -6.10
N HIS A 117 -9.82 -16.48 -6.64
CA HIS A 117 -9.26 -15.96 -7.88
C HIS A 117 -10.21 -16.21 -9.06
N ARG A 118 -10.91 -17.36 -9.07
CA ARG A 118 -11.95 -17.68 -10.04
C ARG A 118 -13.15 -16.74 -9.92
N VAL A 119 -13.70 -16.58 -8.72
CA VAL A 119 -14.84 -15.66 -8.47
C VAL A 119 -14.47 -14.23 -8.87
N LYS A 120 -13.27 -13.77 -8.51
CA LYS A 120 -12.79 -12.43 -8.89
C LYS A 120 -12.70 -12.26 -10.41
N TYR A 121 -12.20 -13.27 -11.11
CA TYR A 121 -12.14 -13.23 -12.57
C TYR A 121 -13.53 -13.23 -13.19
N GLU A 122 -14.44 -14.07 -12.70
CA GLU A 122 -15.84 -14.13 -13.15
C GLU A 122 -16.53 -12.76 -12.96
N THR A 123 -16.35 -12.12 -11.79
CA THR A 123 -16.86 -10.76 -11.54
C THR A 123 -16.28 -9.72 -12.50
N ILE A 124 -14.94 -9.67 -12.63
CA ILE A 124 -14.26 -8.71 -13.50
C ILE A 124 -14.66 -8.93 -14.97
N SER A 125 -14.82 -10.18 -15.39
CA SER A 125 -15.26 -10.51 -16.75
C SER A 125 -16.70 -10.03 -17.02
N GLY A 126 -17.60 -10.18 -16.04
CA GLY A 126 -18.97 -9.66 -16.14
C GLY A 126 -19.01 -8.14 -16.25
N GLU A 127 -18.24 -7.44 -15.42
CA GLU A 127 -18.11 -5.97 -15.49
C GLU A 127 -17.57 -5.49 -16.85
N LEU A 128 -16.59 -6.20 -17.40
CA LEU A 128 -16.03 -5.91 -18.74
C LEU A 128 -17.04 -6.12 -19.86
N ASP A 129 -17.83 -7.19 -19.78
CA ASP A 129 -18.86 -7.48 -20.79
C ASP A 129 -20.02 -6.48 -20.69
N GLU A 130 -20.39 -6.05 -19.49
CA GLU A 130 -21.37 -4.98 -19.29
C GLU A 130 -20.87 -3.63 -19.85
N LEU A 131 -19.61 -3.27 -19.57
CA LEU A 131 -18.98 -2.08 -20.14
C LEU A 131 -18.91 -2.12 -21.67
N ARG A 132 -18.64 -3.30 -22.25
CA ARG A 132 -18.67 -3.49 -23.72
C ARG A 132 -20.07 -3.26 -24.29
N LEU A 133 -21.10 -3.78 -23.62
CA LEU A 133 -22.49 -3.58 -24.04
C LEU A 133 -22.91 -2.11 -23.92
N GLN A 134 -22.51 -1.43 -22.85
CA GLN A 134 -22.73 0.01 -22.66
C GLN A 134 -22.04 0.85 -23.74
N LEU A 135 -20.78 0.54 -24.08
CA LEU A 135 -20.06 1.22 -25.16
C LEU A 135 -20.72 0.96 -26.53
N GLY A 136 -21.15 -0.27 -26.82
CA GLY A 136 -21.88 -0.59 -28.05
C GLY A 136 -23.21 0.16 -28.17
N SER A 137 -23.93 0.29 -27.06
CA SER A 137 -25.16 1.10 -26.97
C SER A 137 -24.86 2.58 -27.20
N TYR A 138 -23.84 3.14 -26.54
CA TYR A 138 -23.45 4.55 -26.70
C TYR A 138 -23.05 4.89 -28.15
N GLN A 139 -22.32 3.99 -28.81
CA GLN A 139 -21.96 4.10 -30.24
C GLN A 139 -23.19 4.04 -31.15
N SER A 140 -24.21 3.26 -30.78
CA SER A 140 -25.48 3.17 -31.51
C SER A 140 -26.39 4.39 -31.28
N ILE A 141 -26.39 4.98 -30.09
CA ILE A 141 -27.26 6.11 -29.72
C ILE A 141 -26.69 7.44 -30.26
N GLN A 142 -25.36 7.59 -30.28
CA GLN A 142 -24.72 8.84 -30.73
C GLN A 142 -24.39 8.89 -32.22
N GLY A 143 -24.67 7.85 -33.01
CA GLY A 143 -24.50 7.87 -34.47
C GLY A 143 -23.25 8.63 -34.89
N LEU A 144 -22.09 8.24 -34.37
CA LEU A 144 -20.85 9.01 -34.52
C LEU A 144 -20.65 9.30 -36.01
N GLN A 145 -20.77 10.58 -36.35
CA GLN A 145 -20.28 11.14 -37.61
C GLN A 145 -18.94 10.48 -37.88
N ARG A 146 -18.83 9.80 -39.04
CA ARG A 146 -17.61 9.11 -39.51
C ARG A 146 -16.37 9.81 -38.99
N PHE A 147 -15.75 9.29 -37.93
CA PHE A 147 -14.42 9.73 -37.59
C PHE A 147 -13.56 9.39 -38.81
N ALA A 148 -12.84 10.38 -39.33
CA ALA A 148 -12.00 10.25 -40.51
C ALA A 148 -11.03 9.07 -40.31
N THR A 149 -11.39 7.93 -40.87
CA THR A 149 -10.64 6.67 -40.75
C THR A 149 -9.76 6.45 -41.97
N SER A 150 -9.88 7.30 -43.00
CA SER A 150 -8.98 7.37 -44.15
C SER A 150 -8.09 8.62 -44.08
N PRO A 151 -6.80 8.53 -44.43
CA PRO A 151 -5.92 9.70 -44.59
C PRO A 151 -6.45 10.76 -45.55
N ASP A 152 -7.32 10.38 -46.50
CA ASP A 152 -7.94 11.33 -47.43
C ASP A 152 -9.08 12.13 -46.78
N ASP A 153 -9.85 11.53 -45.87
CA ASP A 153 -10.92 12.20 -45.12
C ASP A 153 -10.39 13.31 -44.19
N ILE A 154 -9.19 13.11 -43.63
CA ILE A 154 -8.52 14.12 -42.79
C ILE A 154 -8.09 15.32 -43.65
N ARG A 155 -7.63 15.05 -44.88
CA ARG A 155 -7.13 16.08 -45.79
C ARG A 155 -8.25 17.01 -46.27
N ASP A 156 -9.41 16.46 -46.59
CA ASP A 156 -10.56 17.25 -47.02
C ASP A 156 -11.13 18.10 -45.89
N TYR A 157 -11.23 17.54 -44.67
CA TYR A 157 -11.76 18.26 -43.50
C TYR A 157 -10.83 19.41 -43.05
N THR A 158 -9.52 19.17 -43.07
CA THR A 158 -8.52 20.21 -42.76
C THR A 158 -8.42 21.26 -43.87
N SER A 159 -8.61 20.89 -45.14
CA SER A 159 -8.63 21.83 -46.26
C SER A 159 -9.85 22.74 -46.24
N THR A 160 -11.04 22.23 -45.90
CA THR A 160 -12.25 23.07 -45.78
C THR A 160 -12.15 24.02 -44.58
N PHE A 161 -11.58 23.58 -43.46
CA PHE A 161 -11.38 24.44 -42.29
C PHE A 161 -10.36 25.56 -42.53
N PHE A 162 -9.31 25.29 -43.29
CA PHE A 162 -8.28 26.30 -43.60
C PHE A 162 -8.77 27.33 -44.64
N GLU A 163 -9.55 26.91 -45.64
CA GLU A 163 -10.19 27.80 -46.61
C GLU A 163 -11.22 28.74 -45.97
N LEU A 164 -12.03 28.26 -45.02
CA LEU A 164 -12.98 29.09 -44.28
C LEU A 164 -12.29 30.18 -43.44
N ALA A 165 -11.15 29.84 -42.82
CA ALA A 165 -10.39 30.80 -42.02
C ALA A 165 -9.75 31.92 -42.88
N LEU A 166 -9.38 31.62 -44.14
CA LEU A 166 -8.84 32.63 -45.06
C LEU A 166 -9.93 33.53 -45.64
N ASN A 167 -11.13 33.00 -45.92
CA ASN A 167 -12.26 33.81 -46.40
C ASN A 167 -12.85 34.74 -45.32
N ASP A 168 -12.80 34.35 -44.04
CA ASP A 168 -13.19 35.23 -42.92
C ASP A 168 -12.22 36.39 -42.73
N SER A 169 -10.93 36.15 -43.00
CA SER A 169 -9.87 37.17 -42.90
C SER A 169 -9.98 38.24 -44.02
N ALA A 170 -10.45 37.85 -45.20
CA ALA A 170 -10.65 38.77 -46.33
C ALA A 170 -11.88 39.68 -46.16
N SER A 171 -12.87 39.25 -45.37
CA SER A 171 -14.14 39.98 -45.18
C SER A 171 -14.08 41.08 -44.10
N GLN A 172 -13.04 41.10 -43.26
CA GLN A 172 -12.88 42.06 -42.16
C GLN A 172 -11.98 43.28 -42.49
N ILE A 173 -11.30 43.28 -43.63
CA ILE A 173 -10.41 44.40 -44.04
C ILE A 173 -11.19 45.54 -44.73
N SER A 174 -12.44 45.33 -45.17
CA SER A 174 -13.21 46.38 -45.87
C SER A 174 -14.08 47.27 -44.98
N ASN A 175 -14.14 47.07 -43.65
CA ASN A 175 -15.12 47.74 -42.77
C ASN A 175 -14.54 48.58 -41.62
N SER A 176 -13.22 48.80 -41.52
CA SER A 176 -12.60 49.49 -40.37
C SER A 176 -12.26 50.98 -40.56
N ASP A 177 -12.79 51.67 -41.57
CA ASP A 177 -12.58 53.12 -41.78
C ASP A 177 -13.65 54.03 -41.13
N HIS A 178 -14.47 53.50 -40.24
CA HIS A 178 -15.46 54.30 -39.52
C HIS A 178 -15.41 54.02 -38.02
N LEU A 179 -15.24 55.08 -37.23
CA LEU A 179 -15.36 55.17 -35.76
C LEU A 179 -14.05 55.02 -34.96
N LYS A 180 -13.15 56.00 -35.10
CA LYS A 180 -12.30 56.47 -33.99
C LYS A 180 -12.93 57.72 -33.39
N ALA A 181 -13.56 57.62 -32.23
CA ALA A 181 -13.69 58.72 -31.28
C ALA A 181 -14.08 58.16 -29.91
N ASP A 182 -13.34 58.61 -28.89
CA ASP A 182 -13.71 58.69 -27.48
C ASP A 182 -13.82 57.33 -26.73
N GLU A 183 -13.18 57.09 -25.59
CA GLU A 183 -13.32 57.88 -24.36
C GLU A 183 -12.18 57.55 -23.37
N LYS A 184 -11.73 58.60 -22.68
CA LYS A 184 -10.71 58.65 -21.62
C LYS A 184 -11.40 58.55 -20.25
N HIS A 185 -10.60 58.46 -19.17
CA HIS A 185 -10.98 58.42 -17.73
C HIS A 185 -11.45 57.05 -17.23
N TRP A 186 -11.00 56.51 -16.09
CA TRP A 186 -10.44 57.10 -14.87
C TRP A 186 -9.73 56.00 -14.04
N ILE A 187 -8.57 56.32 -13.44
CA ILE A 187 -7.99 55.56 -12.33
C ILE A 187 -7.88 56.55 -11.18
N THR A 188 -8.50 56.22 -10.05
CA THR A 188 -8.16 56.75 -8.72
C THR A 188 -7.98 55.55 -7.80
#